data_AF-A0A0P0Y5N3-F1
#
_entry.id   AF-A0A0P0Y5N3-F1
#
_cell.length_a   1.000
_cell.length_b   1.000
_cell.length_c   1.000
_cell.angle_alpha   90.00
_cell.angle_beta   90.00
_cell.angle_gamma   90.00
#
_symmetry.space_group_name_H-M   'P 1'
#
loop_
_entity.id
_entity.type
_entity.pdbx_description
1 polymer ?
#
loop_
_entity_poly.entity_id
_entity_poly.type
_entity_poly.pdbx_seq_one_letter_code
_entity_poly.pdbx_strand_id
1 'polypeptide(L)'
;MPKVRRVEFSFSLRDFSSRADFGFGLENLLSLEHVTIRLHDKVHSVEAALRHLTKKHPRRPTITLIRDGEEPTDTAASNDTRTQEELAEMEAKQLEERRDKFIQELHEENLLLDDLQAQLMKISEHKR
;
A
#
# COMPACT_ATOMS: atom_id res chain seq x y z
N MET A 1 29.31 7.70 23.85
CA MET A 1 28.72 7.58 22.51
C MET A 1 28.05 8.88 22.13
N PRO A 2 28.30 9.43 20.92
CA PRO A 2 27.59 10.63 20.46
C PRO A 2 26.10 10.34 20.30
N LYS A 3 25.26 11.18 20.90
CA LYS A 3 23.80 11.09 20.80
C LYS A 3 23.35 11.89 19.58
N VAL A 4 23.31 11.23 18.42
CA VAL A 4 22.77 11.84 17.21
C VAL A 4 21.26 11.70 17.24
N ARG A 5 20.56 12.82 17.45
CA ARG A 5 19.09 12.87 17.50
C ARG A 5 18.45 13.22 16.17
N ARG A 6 19.16 14.02 15.37
CA ARG A 6 18.69 14.52 14.08
C ARG A 6 19.78 14.34 13.04
N VAL A 7 19.38 13.84 11.89
CA VAL A 7 20.26 13.70 10.73
C VAL A 7 19.54 14.32 9.54
N GLU A 8 20.24 15.19 8.81
CA GLU A 8 19.78 15.74 7.55
C GLU A 8 20.80 15.39 6.46
N PHE A 9 20.32 14.87 5.34
CA PHE A 9 21.14 14.67 4.16
C PHE A 9 20.34 14.95 2.88
N SER A 10 21.05 15.41 1.86
CA SER A 10 20.52 15.67 0.52
C SER A 10 21.30 14.83 -0.47
N PHE A 11 20.61 14.20 -1.42
CA PHE A 11 21.28 13.49 -2.51
C PHE A 11 20.46 13.55 -3.79
N SER A 12 21.15 13.53 -4.93
CA SER A 12 20.52 13.38 -6.25
C SER A 12 20.59 11.93 -6.67
N LEU A 13 19.55 11.45 -7.35
CA LEU A 13 19.52 10.08 -7.85
C LEU A 13 20.34 9.92 -9.12
N ARG A 14 20.74 11.03 -9.75
CA ARG A 14 21.70 11.02 -10.86
C ARG A 14 23.03 10.38 -10.46
N ASP A 15 23.39 10.43 -9.17
CA ASP A 15 24.62 9.85 -8.65
C ASP A 15 24.54 8.31 -8.50
N PHE A 16 23.35 7.72 -8.63
CA PHE A 16 23.12 6.29 -8.41
C PHE A 16 22.71 5.60 -9.71
N SER A 17 23.63 4.85 -10.33
CA SER A 17 23.36 4.11 -11.57
C SER A 17 22.44 2.90 -11.38
N SER A 18 22.22 2.43 -10.14
CA SER A 18 21.43 1.23 -9.86
C SER A 18 20.40 1.46 -8.74
N ARG A 19 19.21 0.89 -8.94
CA ARG A 19 18.04 0.97 -8.04
C ARG A 19 18.19 0.15 -6.74
N ALA A 20 19.21 -0.69 -6.66
CA ALA A 20 19.28 -1.80 -5.69
C ALA A 20 20.07 -1.49 -4.41
N ASP A 21 20.94 -0.47 -4.41
CA ASP A 21 21.94 -0.31 -3.34
C ASP A 21 21.63 0.85 -2.37
N PHE A 22 20.36 1.26 -2.24
CA PHE A 22 19.96 2.23 -1.21
C PHE A 22 19.85 1.57 0.17
N GLY A 23 20.97 1.41 0.85
CA GLY A 23 21.04 1.08 2.27
C GLY A 23 21.62 2.24 3.08
N PHE A 24 20.78 3.05 3.74
CA PHE A 24 21.32 3.99 4.74
C PHE A 24 21.58 3.22 6.04
N GLY A 25 22.83 3.22 6.50
CA GLY A 25 23.26 2.58 7.74
C GLY A 25 22.84 3.35 9.01
N LEU A 26 21.55 3.66 9.16
CA LEU A 26 21.01 4.39 10.32
C LEU A 26 20.81 3.47 11.54
N GLU A 27 21.00 2.17 11.39
CA GLU A 27 20.83 1.15 12.45
C GLU A 27 21.73 1.39 13.68
N ASN A 28 22.90 1.99 13.49
CA ASN A 28 23.84 2.29 14.57
C ASN A 28 23.48 3.56 15.35
N LEU A 29 22.54 4.37 14.85
CA LEU A 29 22.13 5.63 15.49
C LEU A 29 20.96 5.39 16.44
N LEU A 30 21.20 4.65 17.52
CA LEU A 30 20.17 4.31 18.52
C LEU A 30 19.52 5.53 19.20
N SER A 31 20.09 6.74 19.06
CA SER A 31 19.50 7.98 19.58
C SER A 31 18.72 8.78 18.53
N LEU A 32 18.60 8.27 17.29
CA LEU A 32 18.00 8.96 16.18
C LEU A 32 16.49 9.08 16.36
N GLU A 33 16.00 10.32 16.25
CA GLU A 33 14.59 10.68 16.41
C GLU A 33 14.02 11.26 15.12
N HIS A 34 14.82 12.03 14.36
CA HIS A 34 14.36 12.68 13.13
C HIS A 34 15.39 12.53 12.00
N VAL A 35 14.88 12.23 10.81
CA VAL A 35 15.66 12.12 9.57
C VAL A 35 15.02 13.02 8.53
N THR A 36 15.76 14.02 8.09
CA THR A 36 15.33 14.89 6.99
C THR A 36 16.09 14.51 5.74
N ILE A 37 15.37 14.25 4.65
CA ILE A 37 15.95 13.83 3.39
C ILE A 37 15.47 14.76 2.29
N ARG A 38 16.42 15.43 1.62
CA ARG A 38 16.12 16.24 0.44
C ARG A 38 16.41 15.45 -0.82
N LEU A 39 15.38 15.24 -1.64
CA LEU A 39 15.46 14.55 -2.92
C LEU A 39 15.44 15.59 -4.04
N HIS A 40 16.51 15.64 -4.83
CA HIS A 40 16.58 16.51 -6.01
C HIS A 40 15.77 15.97 -7.20
N ASP A 41 15.44 14.67 -7.22
CA ASP A 41 14.73 14.00 -8.31
C ASP A 41 13.46 13.27 -7.80
N LYS A 42 12.37 13.32 -8.58
CA LYS A 42 11.08 12.67 -8.24
C LYS A 42 11.15 11.16 -8.46
N VAL A 43 11.43 10.37 -7.41
CA VAL A 43 11.39 8.90 -7.51
C VAL A 43 10.63 8.28 -6.33
N HIS A 44 9.39 7.86 -6.63
CA HIS A 44 8.50 7.19 -5.67
C HIS A 44 9.10 5.92 -5.06
N SER A 45 9.98 5.21 -5.79
CA SER A 45 10.59 3.98 -5.27
C SER A 45 11.62 4.21 -4.17
N VAL A 46 12.33 5.35 -4.19
CA VAL A 46 13.34 5.67 -3.18
C VAL A 46 12.66 6.09 -1.88
N GLU A 47 11.56 6.83 -1.99
CA GLU A 47 10.71 7.14 -0.84
C GLU A 47 10.21 5.87 -0.14
N ALA A 48 9.77 4.86 -0.89
CA ALA A 48 9.36 3.58 -0.30
C ALA A 48 10.49 2.89 0.47
N ALA A 49 11.72 2.89 -0.08
CA ALA A 49 12.89 2.32 0.58
C ALA A 49 13.28 3.09 1.87
N LEU A 50 13.23 4.42 1.81
CA LEU A 50 13.49 5.30 2.95
C LEU A 50 12.47 5.12 4.08
N ARG A 51 11.18 5.03 3.73
CA ARG A 51 10.10 4.70 4.67
C ARG A 51 10.23 3.29 5.25
N HIS A 52 10.76 2.35 4.48
CA HIS A 52 11.02 0.99 4.97
C HIS A 52 12.16 0.96 5.99
N LEU A 53 13.21 1.75 5.78
CA LEU A 53 14.33 1.83 6.70
C LEU A 53 13.90 2.39 8.08
N THR A 54 13.07 3.43 8.11
CA THR A 54 12.59 3.99 9.40
C THR A 54 11.71 3.00 10.15
N LYS A 55 10.95 2.15 9.45
CA LYS A 55 10.19 1.04 10.07
C LYS A 55 11.09 -0.03 10.69
N LYS A 56 12.27 -0.29 10.11
CA LYS A 56 13.26 -1.24 10.64
C LYS A 56 14.03 -0.70 11.85
N HIS A 57 14.12 0.62 12.02
CA HIS A 57 14.86 1.21 13.12
C HIS A 57 14.13 0.98 14.47
N PRO A 58 14.83 0.55 15.55
CA PRO A 58 14.19 0.20 16.82
C PRO A 58 13.38 1.34 17.44
N ARG A 59 13.79 2.60 17.21
CA ARG A 59 13.09 3.80 17.70
C ARG A 59 12.13 4.44 16.71
N ARG A 60 11.98 3.87 15.50
CA ARG A 60 11.10 4.40 14.44
C ARG A 60 11.17 5.93 14.29
N PRO A 61 12.32 6.49 13.88
CA PRO A 61 12.49 7.92 13.79
C PRO A 61 11.52 8.51 12.77
N THR A 62 11.09 9.74 13.02
CA THR A 62 10.29 10.52 12.09
C THR A 62 11.11 10.84 10.85
N ILE A 63 10.55 10.62 9.67
CA ILE A 63 11.19 10.95 8.40
C ILE A 63 10.44 12.09 7.72
N THR A 64 11.18 13.14 7.35
CA THR A 64 10.68 14.24 6.53
C THR A 64 11.35 14.14 5.17
N LEU A 65 10.57 13.93 4.11
CA LEU A 65 11.07 13.99 2.74
C LEU A 65 10.73 15.35 2.15
N ILE A 66 11.73 16.05 1.65
CA ILE A 66 11.58 17.32 0.93
C ILE A 66 11.98 17.04 -0.51
N ARG A 67 11.08 17.29 -1.47
CA ARG A 67 11.42 17.16 -2.89
C ARG A 67 11.77 18.54 -3.41
N ASP A 68 12.81 18.66 -4.24
CA ASP A 68 13.08 19.93 -4.90
C ASP A 68 11.90 20.33 -5.79
N GLY A 69 11.37 21.52 -5.53
CA GLY A 69 10.17 22.07 -6.18
C GLY A 69 8.85 21.75 -5.47
N GLU A 70 8.86 20.99 -4.38
CA GLU A 70 7.71 20.80 -3.49
C GLU A 70 8.08 21.41 -2.12
N GLU A 71 7.33 22.41 -1.66
CA GLU A 71 7.50 22.92 -0.29
C GLU A 71 7.44 21.75 0.70
N PRO A 72 8.22 21.80 1.80
CA PRO A 72 8.23 20.74 2.79
C PRO A 72 6.80 20.48 3.25
N THR A 73 6.24 19.36 2.79
CA THR A 73 5.03 18.83 3.37
C THR A 73 5.45 18.29 4.73
N ASP A 74 5.38 19.16 5.73
CA ASP A 74 5.24 18.72 7.11
C ASP A 74 4.10 17.69 7.09
N THR A 75 4.44 16.41 7.18
CA THR A 75 3.50 15.30 7.18
C THR A 75 2.57 15.29 8.42
N ALA A 76 2.42 16.42 9.11
CA ALA A 76 1.34 16.67 10.05
C ALA A 76 0.11 17.31 9.39
N ALA A 77 0.15 17.76 8.13
CA ALA A 77 -1.00 18.43 7.51
C ALA A 77 -1.14 18.18 6.00
N SER A 78 -0.91 16.94 5.54
CA SER A 78 -1.56 16.53 4.30
C SER A 78 -2.99 16.17 4.65
N ASN A 79 -3.87 17.16 4.53
CA ASN A 79 -5.32 16.98 4.48
C ASN A 79 -5.73 16.30 3.15
N ASP A 80 -5.06 15.21 2.77
CA ASP A 80 -5.79 14.09 2.17
C ASP A 80 -6.58 13.42 3.32
N THR A 81 -7.49 14.19 3.92
CA THR A 81 -8.56 13.69 4.79
C THR A 81 -9.59 13.01 3.91
N ARG A 82 -9.16 12.03 3.10
CA ARG A 82 -10.00 10.87 2.94
C ARG A 82 -9.75 10.08 4.21
N THR A 83 -10.66 10.15 5.17
CA THR A 83 -10.42 9.50 6.46
C THR A 83 -10.07 8.03 6.19
N GLN A 84 -9.24 7.44 7.04
CA GLN A 84 -8.98 5.99 6.98
C GLN A 84 -10.30 5.19 6.97
N GLU A 85 -11.35 5.76 7.57
CA GLU A 85 -12.74 5.31 7.52
C GLU A 85 -13.36 5.38 6.11
N GLU A 86 -13.27 6.49 5.37
CA GLU A 86 -13.78 6.56 3.99
C GLU A 86 -13.04 5.60 3.03
N LEU A 87 -11.75 5.36 3.25
CA LEU A 87 -11.01 4.36 2.48
C LEU A 87 -11.51 2.94 2.82
N ALA A 88 -11.74 2.66 4.10
CA ALA A 88 -12.30 1.39 4.56
C ALA A 88 -13.75 1.18 4.09
N GLU A 89 -14.57 2.24 4.06
CA GLU A 89 -15.94 2.20 3.52
C GLU A 89 -15.94 1.93 2.01
N MET A 90 -15.02 2.54 1.26
CA MET A 90 -14.89 2.28 -0.17
C MET A 90 -14.45 0.83 -0.44
N GLU A 91 -13.51 0.30 0.35
CA GLU A 91 -13.10 -1.10 0.27
C GLU A 91 -14.24 -2.06 0.67
N ALA A 92 -15.00 -1.72 1.70
CA ALA A 92 -16.17 -2.49 2.14
C ALA A 92 -17.27 -2.52 1.06
N LYS A 93 -17.55 -1.40 0.41
CA LYS A 93 -18.50 -1.33 -0.73
C LYS A 93 -18.04 -2.19 -1.91
N GLN A 94 -16.75 -2.17 -2.24
CA GLN A 94 -16.24 -3.03 -3.31
C GLN A 94 -16.31 -4.51 -2.95
N LEU A 95 -16.05 -4.88 -1.69
CA LEU A 95 -16.21 -6.26 -1.22
C LEU A 95 -17.68 -6.70 -1.25
N GLU A 96 -18.61 -5.81 -0.89
CA GLU A 96 -20.05 -6.04 -0.95
C GLU A 96 -20.54 -6.24 -2.39
N GLU A 97 -20.17 -5.36 -3.33
CA GLU A 97 -20.51 -5.51 -4.74
C GLU A 97 -19.95 -6.82 -5.33
N ARG A 98 -18.71 -7.20 -4.96
CA ARG A 98 -18.11 -8.47 -5.37
C ARG A 98 -18.85 -9.67 -4.80
N ARG A 99 -19.31 -9.60 -3.54
CA ARG A 99 -20.10 -10.64 -2.89
C ARG A 99 -21.45 -10.80 -3.58
N ASP A 100 -22.13 -9.71 -3.87
CA ASP A 100 -23.47 -9.73 -4.47
C ASP A 100 -23.41 -10.28 -5.91
N LYS A 101 -22.37 -9.90 -6.67
CA LYS A 101 -22.11 -10.50 -7.99
C LYS A 101 -21.89 -12.01 -7.89
N PHE A 102 -21.10 -12.48 -6.93
CA PHE A 102 -20.85 -13.91 -6.72
C PHE A 102 -22.13 -14.67 -6.34
N ILE A 103 -22.98 -14.08 -5.50
CA ILE A 103 -24.29 -14.66 -5.16
C ILE A 103 -25.19 -14.78 -6.39
N GLN A 104 -25.19 -13.76 -7.26
CA GLN A 104 -25.94 -13.81 -8.52
C GLN A 104 -25.45 -14.93 -9.44
N GLU A 105 -24.13 -15.06 -9.63
CA GLU A 105 -23.54 -16.14 -10.44
C GLU A 105 -23.93 -17.52 -9.91
N LEU A 106 -23.91 -17.71 -8.58
CA LEU A 106 -24.37 -18.96 -7.95
C LEU A 106 -25.87 -19.21 -8.14
N HIS A 107 -26.71 -18.17 -8.12
CA HIS A 107 -28.15 -18.33 -8.39
C HIS A 107 -28.40 -18.74 -9.84
N GLU A 108 -27.65 -18.17 -10.80
CA GLU A 108 -27.73 -18.54 -12.21
C GLU A 108 -27.27 -19.99 -12.43
N GLU A 109 -26.19 -20.42 -11.77
CA GLU A 109 -25.70 -21.81 -11.84
C GLU A 109 -26.71 -22.81 -11.24
N ASN A 110 -27.30 -22.50 -10.08
CA ASN A 110 -28.33 -23.33 -9.49
C ASN A 110 -29.57 -23.46 -10.38
N LEU A 111 -29.97 -22.37 -11.06
CA LEU A 111 -31.10 -22.41 -12.00
C LEU A 111 -30.82 -23.34 -13.19
N LEU A 112 -29.58 -23.35 -13.70
CA LEU A 112 -29.17 -24.27 -14.77
C LEU A 112 -29.17 -25.73 -14.30
N LEU A 113 -28.78 -25.98 -13.05
CA LEU A 113 -28.83 -27.32 -12.45
C LEU A 113 -30.27 -27.81 -12.28
N ASP A 114 -31.18 -26.94 -11.86
CA ASP A 114 -32.61 -27.26 -11.73
C ASP A 114 -33.23 -27.61 -13.10
N ASP A 115 -32.92 -26.84 -14.14
CA ASP A 115 -33.38 -27.14 -15.50
C ASP A 115 -32.80 -28.46 -16.02
N LEU A 116 -31.50 -28.70 -15.81
CA LEU A 116 -30.86 -29.96 -16.18
C LEU A 116 -31.51 -31.16 -15.47
N GLN A 117 -31.81 -31.02 -14.17
CA GLN A 117 -32.50 -32.04 -13.40
C GLN A 117 -33.92 -32.29 -13.93
N ALA A 118 -34.66 -31.25 -14.30
CA ALA A 118 -35.97 -31.37 -14.92
C ALA A 118 -35.92 -32.09 -16.28
N GLN A 119 -34.89 -31.81 -17.09
CA GLN A 119 -34.67 -32.52 -18.36
C GLN A 119 -34.36 -34.01 -18.15
N LEU A 120 -33.50 -34.33 -17.16
CA LEU A 120 -33.17 -35.72 -16.82
C LEU A 120 -34.40 -36.50 -16.33
N MET A 121 -35.26 -35.89 -15.51
CA MET A 121 -36.53 -36.49 -15.08
C MET A 121 -37.44 -36.82 -16.26
N LYS A 122 -37.62 -35.89 -17.22
CA LYS A 122 -38.42 -36.12 -18.43
C LYS A 122 -37.90 -37.27 -19.30
N ILE A 123 -36.57 -37.40 -19.41
CA ILE A 123 -35.94 -38.51 -20.14
C ILE A 123 -36.17 -39.84 -19.41
N SER A 124 -36.08 -39.84 -18.07
CA SER A 124 -36.32 -41.04 -17.27
C SER A 124 -37.78 -41.55 -17.35
N GLU A 125 -38.74 -40.63 -17.47
CA GLU A 125 -40.16 -40.96 -17.62
C GLU A 125 -40.47 -41.57 -19.00
N HIS A 126 -39.82 -41.07 -20.06
CA HIS A 126 -39.97 -41.63 -21.42
C HIS A 126 -39.28 -42.98 -21.63
N LYS A 127 -38.41 -43.42 -20.71
CA LYS A 127 -37.76 -44.74 -20.77
C LYS A 127 -38.52 -45.85 -20.03
N ARG A 128 -39.63 -45.52 -19.35
CA ARG A 128 -40.57 -46.51 -18.79
C ARG A 128 -41.74 -46.72 -19.74
#